data_AF-A0A812S9A6-F1
#
_entry.id   AF-A0A812S9A6-F1
#
_cell.length_a   1.000
_cell.length_b   1.000
_cell.length_c   1.000
_cell.angle_alpha   90.00
_cell.angle_beta   90.00
_cell.angle_gamma   90.00
#
_symmetry.space_group_name_H-M   'P 1'
#
loop_
_entity.id
_entity.type
_entity.pdbx_description
1 polymer ?
#
loop_
_entity_poly.entity_id
_entity_poly.type
_entity_poly.pdbx_seq_one_letter_code
_entity_poly.pdbx_strand_id
1 'polypeptide(L)'
;MDMSFPAESALQKSLENLAASMFDSSLNKITFCIRFPVEFPLSPPEVWLRRPRMRYRSGQSGPVTFGGRVCSMLLASAGWQPATSMLAVLKEVQQSLVDSGIEANTTVCIKKEYPRASIQLQRLNTELFPTVNGFCQMAMTAISPEEASAFLGDLSRLEATDKIGLPFAYANSIYKRAELGAELVLPLVFELKTLLGRKTHCAIFEFIDGLPDNHVLIPKWVMEDLAIDEREPLRVRGVDLDLVTAVKVQPHSVDFYQAVRDSGRDVRELLTESLSRFSTLTEDTAVPIEVGGRLYQVQVITVEPHGAVRIIDMDVQHHFEFKVEFEPAPDLEDEAATKEFQDRALKSVKLRRERSAAGRQEIEERRREARQKRYEGLVARESGNVIDKSEGTVEVGLRMPDGSQLKGKFPEGASVACLMLAALESPWAKAALPWGIYLRMAFPKKVLASQDVIDKGFHRSTLSVQEEQAPEKDEELFAVLRDAPSPKKSVSASGMPEELAPPPLPERDESELFSRTQRAFEMQRFLRAGFNLEEAEKKFQAGEILPPTAASRRPEPRPPAALAAPAPASPAEEAEAEDEKEKRIEAVVAFTGADREVAKRALEENQWIEELAVNKVLDSLDQS
;
A
#
# COMPACT_ATOMS: atom_id res chain seq x y z
N MET A 1 4.23 -11.79 2.13
CA MET A 1 4.49 -11.03 3.36
C MET A 1 3.56 -9.84 3.32
N ASP A 2 2.84 -9.57 4.40
CA ASP A 2 1.97 -8.39 4.48
C ASP A 2 2.82 -7.23 5.00
N MET A 3 3.00 -6.18 4.19
CA MET A 3 3.65 -4.94 4.62
C MET A 3 2.62 -4.01 5.24
N SER A 4 2.90 -3.49 6.44
CA SER A 4 2.07 -2.50 7.13
C SER A 4 2.67 -1.10 6.97
N PHE A 5 1.91 -0.12 6.49
CA PHE A 5 2.39 1.25 6.37
C PHE A 5 1.86 2.12 7.52
N PRO A 6 2.55 3.21 7.89
CA PRO A 6 2.03 4.16 8.89
C PRO A 6 0.68 4.73 8.46
N ALA A 7 -0.28 4.81 9.38
CA ALA A 7 -1.65 5.29 9.11
C ALA A 7 -1.69 6.72 8.54
N GLU A 8 -0.66 7.53 8.84
CA GLU A 8 -0.56 8.91 8.38
C GLU A 8 -0.05 9.04 6.94
N SER A 9 0.62 8.00 6.42
CA SER A 9 1.22 8.02 5.09
C SER A 9 0.17 8.16 3.98
N ALA A 10 0.50 8.94 2.94
CA ALA A 10 -0.35 9.11 1.77
C ALA A 10 -0.69 7.77 1.11
N LEU A 11 0.30 6.86 1.08
CA LEU A 11 0.14 5.50 0.56
C LEU A 11 -0.92 4.70 1.35
N GLN A 12 -0.83 4.65 2.68
CA GLN A 12 -1.79 3.90 3.51
C GLN A 12 -3.21 4.45 3.36
N LYS A 13 -3.39 5.78 3.39
CA LYS A 13 -4.68 6.42 3.15
C LYS A 13 -5.24 6.10 1.77
N SER A 14 -4.38 6.11 0.73
CA SER A 14 -4.79 5.77 -0.64
C SER A 14 -5.19 4.29 -0.79
N LEU A 15 -4.51 3.37 -0.08
CA LEU A 15 -4.85 1.94 -0.04
C LEU A 15 -6.17 1.68 0.67
N GLU A 16 -6.43 2.39 1.77
CA GLU A 16 -7.71 2.32 2.48
C GLU A 16 -8.86 2.86 1.64
N ASN A 17 -8.64 3.97 0.93
CA ASN A 17 -9.60 4.53 -0.03
C ASN A 17 -9.86 3.57 -1.20
N LEU A 18 -8.82 2.91 -1.73
CA LEU A 18 -8.96 1.88 -2.75
C LEU A 18 -9.79 0.70 -2.23
N ALA A 19 -9.47 0.19 -1.03
CA ALA A 19 -10.21 -0.91 -0.41
C ALA A 19 -11.67 -0.54 -0.12
N ALA A 20 -11.94 0.71 0.30
CA ALA A 20 -13.28 1.22 0.57
C ALA A 20 -14.10 1.43 -0.72
N SER A 21 -13.51 2.03 -1.76
CA SER A 21 -14.17 2.24 -3.06
C SER A 21 -14.49 0.92 -3.76
N MET A 22 -13.59 -0.05 -3.66
CA MET A 22 -13.74 -1.39 -4.24
C MET A 22 -14.37 -2.40 -3.27
N PHE A 23 -14.91 -1.98 -2.12
CA PHE A 23 -15.56 -2.86 -1.11
C PHE A 23 -14.81 -4.17 -0.79
N ASP A 24 -13.47 -4.17 -0.87
CA ASP A 24 -12.62 -5.35 -0.71
C ASP A 24 -11.46 -5.03 0.24
N SER A 25 -11.54 -5.56 1.46
CA SER A 25 -10.52 -5.35 2.49
C SER A 25 -9.19 -6.02 2.16
N SER A 26 -9.13 -6.91 1.16
CA SER A 26 -7.87 -7.53 0.72
C SER A 26 -7.02 -6.60 -0.16
N LEU A 27 -7.61 -5.54 -0.71
CA LEU A 27 -6.94 -4.54 -1.56
C LEU A 27 -6.22 -3.44 -0.77
N ASN A 28 -6.32 -3.45 0.57
CA ASN A 28 -5.51 -2.58 1.43
C ASN A 28 -4.05 -3.06 1.58
N LYS A 29 -3.64 -4.06 0.80
CA LYS A 29 -2.32 -4.68 0.85
C LYS A 29 -1.56 -4.48 -0.45
N ILE A 30 -0.25 -4.43 -0.32
CA ILE A 30 0.66 -4.43 -1.46
C ILE A 30 1.16 -5.85 -1.74
N THR A 31 1.11 -6.26 -3.01
CA THR A 31 1.67 -7.54 -3.47
C THR A 31 2.95 -7.30 -4.25
N PHE A 32 4.04 -7.94 -3.84
CA PHE A 32 5.29 -7.96 -4.59
C PHE A 32 5.57 -9.33 -5.24
N CYS A 33 6.28 -9.32 -6.34
CA CYS A 33 6.91 -10.45 -6.99
C CYS A 33 8.42 -10.21 -6.96
N ILE A 34 9.19 -11.17 -6.46
CA ILE A 34 10.65 -11.07 -6.38
C ILE A 34 11.21 -12.11 -7.33
N ARG A 35 11.98 -11.64 -8.32
CA ARG A 35 12.70 -12.49 -9.27
C ARG A 35 14.17 -12.50 -8.87
N PHE A 36 14.77 -13.69 -8.85
CA PHE A 36 16.18 -13.86 -8.51
C PHE A 36 16.96 -14.06 -9.81
N PRO A 37 17.87 -13.13 -10.18
CA PRO A 37 18.72 -13.35 -11.34
C PRO A 37 19.65 -14.53 -11.09
N VAL A 38 20.25 -15.05 -12.16
CA VAL A 38 21.16 -16.20 -12.13
C VAL A 38 22.37 -15.91 -11.24
N GLU A 39 22.82 -14.66 -11.23
CA GLU A 39 23.95 -14.19 -10.45
C GLU A 39 23.60 -13.94 -8.98
N PHE A 40 22.37 -14.21 -8.51
CA PHE A 40 22.02 -14.06 -7.10
C PHE A 40 22.78 -15.10 -6.24
N PRO A 41 23.39 -14.72 -5.09
CA PRO A 41 23.27 -13.44 -4.40
C PRO A 41 24.34 -12.40 -4.76
N LEU A 42 25.21 -12.63 -5.75
CA LEU A 42 26.19 -11.64 -6.19
C LEU A 42 25.54 -10.41 -6.83
N SER A 43 24.44 -10.61 -7.56
CA SER A 43 23.58 -9.55 -8.07
C SER A 43 22.29 -9.41 -7.24
N PRO A 44 21.72 -8.19 -7.16
CA PRO A 44 20.48 -7.95 -6.43
C PRO A 44 19.28 -8.67 -7.05
N PRO A 45 18.29 -9.07 -6.24
CA PRO A 45 17.02 -9.55 -6.76
C PRO A 45 16.23 -8.41 -7.40
N GLU A 46 15.38 -8.73 -8.37
CA GLU A 46 14.46 -7.76 -8.96
C GLU A 46 13.12 -7.81 -8.20
N VAL A 47 12.71 -6.68 -7.62
CA VAL A 47 11.46 -6.55 -6.87
C VAL A 47 10.42 -5.85 -7.73
N TRP A 48 9.25 -6.45 -7.85
CA TRP A 48 8.15 -5.99 -8.70
C TRP A 48 6.88 -5.82 -7.87
N LEU A 49 6.39 -4.60 -7.76
CA LEU A 49 5.06 -4.28 -7.32
C LEU A 49 4.02 -4.82 -8.32
N ARG A 50 3.22 -5.79 -7.89
CA ARG A 50 2.14 -6.38 -8.70
C ARG A 50 0.79 -5.72 -8.43
N ARG A 51 0.53 -5.31 -7.19
CA ARG A 51 -0.72 -4.66 -6.78
C ARG A 51 -0.52 -3.73 -5.58
N PRO A 52 -1.26 -2.62 -5.50
CA PRO A 52 -2.02 -1.98 -6.59
C PRO A 52 -1.08 -1.29 -7.58
N ARG A 53 -1.60 -0.67 -8.66
CA ARG A 53 -0.79 0.25 -9.46
C ARG A 53 -0.57 1.55 -8.69
N MET A 54 0.56 2.20 -8.95
CA MET A 54 0.87 3.51 -8.40
C MET A 54 0.56 4.60 -9.42
N ARG A 55 0.17 5.78 -8.95
CA ARG A 55 0.07 6.95 -9.84
C ARG A 55 1.47 7.40 -10.22
N TYR A 56 1.74 7.47 -11.52
CA TYR A 56 2.96 8.07 -12.04
C TYR A 56 2.85 9.59 -11.88
N ARG A 57 3.72 10.20 -11.06
CA ARG A 57 3.84 11.66 -10.95
C ARG A 57 4.89 12.11 -11.97
N SER A 58 4.46 12.82 -13.01
CA SER A 58 5.35 13.38 -14.02
C SER A 58 6.38 14.31 -13.37
N GLY A 59 7.67 14.09 -13.64
CA GLY A 59 8.76 14.98 -13.21
C GLY A 59 9.48 14.61 -11.91
N GLN A 60 9.20 13.44 -11.31
CA GLN A 60 10.02 12.88 -10.22
C GLN A 60 10.30 11.40 -10.48
N SER A 61 11.57 10.99 -10.43
CA SER A 61 11.98 9.58 -10.47
C SER A 61 11.43 8.85 -9.24
N GLY A 62 10.26 8.25 -9.39
CA GLY A 62 9.62 7.48 -8.33
C GLY A 62 10.34 6.14 -8.09
N PRO A 63 10.32 5.61 -6.85
CA PRO A 63 10.92 4.31 -6.53
C PRO A 63 10.21 3.13 -7.18
N VAL A 64 9.07 3.33 -7.85
CA VAL A 64 8.40 2.29 -8.62
C VAL A 64 8.14 2.79 -10.03
N THR A 65 8.62 2.04 -11.01
CA THR A 65 8.32 2.26 -12.43
C THR A 65 6.85 2.03 -12.72
N PHE A 66 6.37 2.53 -13.85
CA PHE A 66 5.04 2.21 -14.32
C PHE A 66 4.78 0.70 -14.44
N GLY A 67 5.79 -0.07 -14.90
CA GLY A 67 5.72 -1.52 -15.00
C GLY A 67 5.72 -2.26 -13.64
N GLY A 68 5.81 -1.53 -12.54
CA GLY A 68 5.82 -2.07 -11.18
C GLY A 68 7.21 -2.44 -10.67
N ARG A 69 8.28 -2.28 -11.45
CA ARG A 69 9.64 -2.51 -10.98
C ARG A 69 10.01 -1.53 -9.87
N VAL A 70 10.44 -2.04 -8.73
CA VAL A 70 10.92 -1.24 -7.61
C VAL A 70 12.41 -0.97 -7.76
N CYS A 71 12.78 0.28 -7.61
CA CYS A 71 14.14 0.78 -7.72
C CYS A 71 14.53 1.41 -6.38
N SER A 72 15.59 0.90 -5.78
CA SER A 72 16.20 1.42 -4.56
C SER A 72 17.71 1.31 -4.71
N MET A 73 18.45 2.18 -4.03
CA MET A 73 19.91 2.10 -3.99
C MET A 73 20.40 0.76 -3.40
N LEU A 74 19.62 0.11 -2.53
CA LEU A 74 19.95 -1.23 -2.05
C LEU A 74 19.87 -2.27 -3.18
N LEU A 75 18.94 -2.09 -4.12
CA LEU A 75 18.75 -2.96 -5.28
C LEU A 75 19.64 -2.57 -6.47
N ALA A 76 20.44 -1.52 -6.34
CA ALA A 76 21.49 -1.14 -7.28
C ALA A 76 22.64 -2.15 -7.27
N SER A 77 23.28 -2.38 -8.41
CA SER A 77 24.49 -3.23 -8.44
C SER A 77 25.65 -2.67 -7.61
N ALA A 78 25.69 -1.35 -7.41
CA ALA A 78 26.69 -0.68 -6.57
C ALA A 78 26.38 -0.74 -5.05
N GLY A 79 25.09 -0.78 -4.68
CA GLY A 79 24.65 -0.80 -3.28
C GLY A 79 24.33 -2.19 -2.73
N TRP A 80 24.20 -3.18 -3.61
CA TRP A 80 23.86 -4.55 -3.23
C TRP A 80 25.02 -5.26 -2.53
N GLN A 81 24.69 -5.94 -1.43
CA GLN A 81 25.60 -6.86 -0.75
C GLN A 81 25.00 -8.26 -0.75
N PRO A 82 25.76 -9.32 -1.10
CA PRO A 82 25.25 -10.69 -1.10
C PRO A 82 24.77 -11.19 0.28
N ALA A 83 25.22 -10.53 1.35
CA ALA A 83 24.80 -10.81 2.73
C ALA A 83 23.46 -10.13 3.10
N THR A 84 22.94 -9.24 2.26
CA THR A 84 21.70 -8.51 2.54
C THR A 84 20.52 -9.48 2.58
N SER A 85 19.82 -9.50 3.70
CA SER A 85 18.63 -10.34 3.86
C SER A 85 17.45 -9.79 3.05
N MET A 86 16.54 -10.68 2.62
CA MET A 86 15.31 -10.25 1.96
C MET A 86 14.43 -9.38 2.86
N LEU A 87 14.53 -9.54 4.19
CA LEU A 87 13.83 -8.68 5.13
C LEU A 87 14.34 -7.23 5.06
N ALA A 88 15.67 -7.05 4.92
CA ALA A 88 16.27 -5.72 4.74
C ALA A 88 15.84 -5.09 3.42
N VAL A 89 15.81 -5.87 2.33
CA VAL A 89 15.27 -5.44 1.03
C VAL A 89 13.83 -4.92 1.19
N LEU A 90 12.97 -5.70 1.83
CA LEU A 90 11.55 -5.36 1.97
C LEU A 90 11.33 -4.13 2.86
N LYS A 91 12.14 -3.97 3.92
CA LYS A 91 12.09 -2.76 4.77
C LYS A 91 12.55 -1.51 4.02
N GLU A 92 13.60 -1.62 3.21
CA GLU A 92 14.08 -0.51 2.38
C GLU A 92 13.04 -0.09 1.34
N VAL A 93 12.43 -1.07 0.64
CA VAL A 93 11.34 -0.81 -0.31
C VAL A 93 10.16 -0.14 0.39
N GLN A 94 9.79 -0.62 1.58
CA GLN A 94 8.73 -0.02 2.39
C GLN A 94 9.03 1.44 2.74
N GLN A 95 10.24 1.73 3.21
CA GLN A 95 10.66 3.08 3.58
C GLN A 95 10.68 4.01 2.36
N SER A 96 11.26 3.55 1.26
CA SER A 96 11.32 4.30 0.01
C SER A 96 9.94 4.67 -0.55
N LEU A 97 8.96 3.76 -0.44
CA LEU A 97 7.57 4.01 -0.81
C LEU A 97 6.90 5.08 0.08
N VAL A 98 7.22 5.08 1.37
CA VAL A 98 6.70 6.08 2.33
C VAL A 98 7.31 7.45 2.05
N ASP A 99 8.64 7.52 1.89
CA ASP A 99 9.38 8.76 1.69
C ASP A 99 9.00 9.46 0.38
N SER A 100 8.70 8.68 -0.66
CA SER A 100 8.33 9.21 -1.98
C SER A 100 6.90 9.73 -2.05
N GLY A 101 6.09 9.55 -0.99
CA GLY A 101 4.71 10.02 -0.95
C GLY A 101 3.83 9.44 -2.08
N ILE A 102 4.17 8.23 -2.56
CA ILE A 102 3.44 7.58 -3.65
C ILE A 102 2.00 7.31 -3.23
N GLU A 103 1.08 7.46 -4.17
CA GLU A 103 -0.34 7.13 -4.02
C GLU A 103 -0.74 5.95 -4.89
N ALA A 104 -1.62 5.11 -4.36
CA ALA A 104 -2.28 4.06 -5.13
C ALA A 104 -3.18 4.68 -6.20
N ASN A 105 -3.11 4.14 -7.41
CA ASN A 105 -4.03 4.49 -8.46
C ASN A 105 -5.39 3.81 -8.22
N THR A 106 -6.38 4.62 -7.85
CA THR A 106 -7.74 4.16 -7.51
C THR A 106 -8.58 3.76 -8.71
N THR A 107 -8.18 4.11 -9.94
CA THR A 107 -8.92 3.75 -11.15
C THR A 107 -8.50 2.40 -11.74
N VAL A 108 -7.36 1.82 -11.31
CA VAL A 108 -6.79 0.61 -11.92
C VAL A 108 -6.34 -0.38 -10.86
N CYS A 109 -7.04 -1.50 -10.73
CA CYS A 109 -6.63 -2.61 -9.89
C CYS A 109 -6.24 -3.82 -10.76
N ILE A 110 -4.96 -4.17 -10.84
CA ILE A 110 -4.51 -5.34 -11.62
C ILE A 110 -5.08 -6.60 -10.96
N LYS A 111 -6.20 -7.18 -11.41
CA LYS A 111 -6.63 -8.53 -11.00
C LYS A 111 -6.03 -9.60 -11.92
N LYS A 112 -4.69 -9.77 -11.90
CA LYS A 112 -4.02 -10.90 -12.54
C LYS A 112 -3.90 -12.10 -11.59
N GLU A 113 -4.71 -13.14 -11.75
CA GLU A 113 -4.47 -14.42 -11.08
C GLU A 113 -3.14 -14.98 -11.58
N TYR A 114 -2.08 -14.78 -10.82
CA TYR A 114 -0.83 -15.46 -11.08
C TYR A 114 -1.04 -16.90 -10.62
N PRO A 115 -0.87 -17.91 -11.49
CA PRO A 115 -0.86 -19.30 -11.04
C PRO A 115 0.15 -19.37 -9.89
N ARG A 116 -0.19 -20.07 -8.80
CA ARG A 116 0.77 -20.35 -7.74
C ARG A 116 2.00 -20.92 -8.43
N ALA A 117 3.08 -20.16 -8.46
CA ALA A 117 4.33 -20.66 -8.99
C ALA A 117 4.62 -21.93 -8.19
N SER A 118 4.52 -23.08 -8.85
CA SER A 118 5.18 -24.29 -8.36
C SER A 118 6.61 -23.84 -8.10
N ILE A 119 7.06 -23.92 -6.85
CA ILE A 119 8.43 -23.57 -6.45
C ILE A 119 9.35 -24.56 -7.18
N GLN A 120 9.59 -24.31 -8.46
CA GLN A 120 10.57 -24.98 -9.28
C GLN A 120 11.67 -23.94 -9.42
N LEU A 121 12.77 -24.19 -8.71
CA LEU A 121 14.04 -23.53 -8.95
C LEU A 121 14.51 -23.98 -10.35
N GLN A 122 13.98 -23.35 -11.40
CA GLN A 122 14.60 -23.37 -12.71
C GLN A 122 15.88 -22.56 -12.57
N ARG A 123 17.02 -23.24 -12.42
CA ARG A 123 18.32 -22.60 -12.61
C ARG A 123 18.38 -22.18 -14.08
N LEU A 124 18.03 -20.92 -14.34
CA LEU A 124 18.19 -20.28 -15.64
C LEU A 124 19.70 -20.28 -15.96
N ASN A 125 20.02 -20.73 -17.17
CA ASN A 125 21.38 -20.85 -17.66
C ASN A 125 22.07 -19.47 -17.66
N THR A 126 23.35 -19.48 -17.30
CA THR A 126 24.30 -18.38 -17.10
C THR A 126 24.36 -17.35 -18.23
N GLU A 127 24.43 -16.05 -17.86
CA GLU A 127 24.60 -14.85 -18.70
C GLU A 127 23.74 -14.83 -19.99
N LEU A 128 22.54 -14.25 -19.92
CA LEU A 128 21.60 -14.23 -21.06
C LEU A 128 22.17 -13.59 -22.34
N PHE A 129 23.08 -12.60 -22.23
CA PHE A 129 23.64 -11.91 -23.39
C PHE A 129 25.15 -11.66 -23.22
N PRO A 130 26.01 -12.22 -24.10
CA PRO A 130 27.45 -12.03 -24.02
C PRO A 130 27.84 -10.59 -24.35
N THR A 131 28.91 -10.11 -23.69
CA THR A 131 29.48 -8.79 -24.04
C THR A 131 30.27 -8.91 -25.33
N VAL A 132 29.88 -8.16 -26.36
CA VAL A 132 30.49 -8.22 -27.69
C VAL A 132 31.24 -6.95 -28.03
N ASN A 133 32.05 -7.02 -29.09
CA ASN A 133 32.87 -5.91 -29.62
C ASN A 133 33.87 -5.30 -28.63
N GLY A 134 34.04 -5.89 -27.43
CA GLY A 134 34.90 -5.38 -26.38
C GLY A 134 34.45 -4.02 -25.82
N PHE A 135 33.20 -3.63 -26.03
CA PHE A 135 32.70 -2.32 -25.62
C PHE A 135 31.98 -2.39 -24.28
N CYS A 136 32.55 -1.76 -23.25
CA CYS A 136 31.94 -1.66 -21.94
C CYS A 136 32.45 -0.41 -21.25
N GLN A 137 31.63 0.64 -21.23
CA GLN A 137 31.97 1.92 -20.58
C GLN A 137 31.18 2.06 -19.29
N MET A 138 31.89 2.39 -18.22
CA MET A 138 31.31 2.65 -16.90
C MET A 138 31.07 4.15 -16.74
N ALA A 139 29.93 4.52 -16.15
CA ALA A 139 29.61 5.90 -15.78
C ALA A 139 29.66 6.90 -16.95
N MET A 140 29.08 6.53 -18.09
CA MET A 140 28.82 7.49 -19.16
C MET A 140 27.70 8.44 -18.75
N THR A 141 27.87 9.73 -19.01
CA THR A 141 26.91 10.79 -18.73
C THR A 141 25.81 10.78 -19.79
N ALA A 142 24.58 10.50 -19.38
CA ALA A 142 23.40 10.57 -20.24
C ALA A 142 23.05 12.02 -20.54
N ILE A 143 22.76 12.34 -21.80
CA ILE A 143 22.23 13.64 -22.22
C ILE A 143 21.11 13.40 -23.24
N SER A 144 20.01 14.15 -23.17
CA SER A 144 18.96 14.10 -24.18
C SER A 144 19.35 14.82 -25.48
N PRO A 145 18.76 14.45 -26.63
CA PRO A 145 18.82 15.23 -27.86
C PRO A 145 18.44 16.70 -27.69
N GLU A 146 17.50 17.02 -26.79
CA GLU A 146 17.07 18.40 -26.52
C GLU A 146 18.20 19.23 -25.91
N GLU A 147 18.86 18.73 -24.86
CA GLU A 147 19.99 19.44 -24.24
C GLU A 147 21.22 19.48 -25.16
N ALA A 148 21.45 18.39 -25.88
CA ALA A 148 22.53 18.29 -26.85
C ALA A 148 22.36 19.23 -28.07
N SER A 149 21.13 19.59 -28.40
CA SER A 149 20.84 20.45 -29.56
C SER A 149 21.50 21.83 -29.48
N ALA A 150 21.78 22.31 -28.27
CA ALA A 150 22.49 23.56 -28.03
C ALA A 150 23.90 23.59 -28.64
N PHE A 151 24.55 22.44 -28.80
CA PHE A 151 25.93 22.35 -29.33
C PHE A 151 26.10 21.37 -30.50
N LEU A 152 25.13 20.48 -30.77
CA LEU A 152 25.17 19.54 -31.91
C LEU A 152 24.15 19.86 -33.02
N GLY A 153 23.27 20.85 -32.83
CA GLY A 153 22.26 21.23 -33.81
C GLY A 153 20.98 20.38 -33.74
N ASP A 154 20.29 20.19 -34.87
CA ASP A 154 18.99 19.50 -34.90
C ASP A 154 19.14 17.98 -34.74
N LEU A 155 18.70 17.47 -33.59
CA LEU A 155 18.68 16.05 -33.22
C LEU A 155 17.25 15.48 -33.11
N SER A 156 16.25 16.17 -33.66
CA SER A 156 14.84 15.73 -33.61
C SER A 156 14.62 14.31 -34.17
N ARG A 157 15.43 13.90 -35.14
CA ARG A 157 15.41 12.54 -35.71
C ARG A 157 15.83 11.46 -34.73
N LEU A 158 16.76 11.77 -33.82
CA LEU A 158 17.21 10.84 -32.79
C LEU A 158 16.12 10.66 -31.73
N GLU A 159 15.49 11.77 -31.32
CA GLU A 159 14.44 11.79 -30.31
C GLU A 159 13.22 10.92 -30.67
N ALA A 160 12.91 10.82 -31.97
CA ALA A 160 11.82 9.98 -32.47
C ALA A 160 12.16 8.46 -32.57
N THR A 161 13.36 8.03 -32.17
CA THR A 161 13.84 6.65 -32.30
C THR A 161 14.15 6.00 -30.96
N ASP A 162 14.46 4.70 -30.94
CA ASP A 162 14.99 3.94 -29.80
C ASP A 162 16.50 3.74 -29.87
N LYS A 163 17.18 4.65 -30.55
CA LYS A 163 18.61 4.53 -30.84
C LYS A 163 19.40 5.52 -30.00
N ILE A 164 20.67 5.21 -29.75
CA ILE A 164 21.57 6.07 -28.97
C ILE A 164 22.69 6.66 -29.84
N GLY A 165 23.15 7.84 -29.46
CA GLY A 165 24.35 8.46 -30.02
C GLY A 165 25.56 8.20 -29.14
N LEU A 166 26.69 7.80 -29.74
CA LEU A 166 27.96 7.64 -29.05
C LEU A 166 29.04 8.54 -29.65
N PRO A 167 30.03 8.99 -28.88
CA PRO A 167 31.15 9.77 -29.42
C PRO A 167 31.92 9.06 -30.54
N PHE A 168 32.35 9.81 -31.54
CA PHE A 168 33.14 9.29 -32.67
C PHE A 168 34.42 8.54 -32.25
N ALA A 169 35.02 8.92 -31.11
CA ALA A 169 36.18 8.23 -30.54
C ALA A 169 35.91 6.73 -30.29
N TYR A 170 34.69 6.35 -29.92
CA TYR A 170 34.33 4.96 -29.66
C TYR A 170 34.15 4.13 -30.93
N ALA A 171 33.80 4.76 -32.07
CA ALA A 171 33.74 4.07 -33.36
C ALA A 171 35.09 3.41 -33.69
N ASN A 172 36.17 4.17 -33.53
CA ASN A 172 37.53 3.68 -33.73
C ASN A 172 37.86 2.52 -32.79
N SER A 173 37.43 2.57 -31.52
CA SER A 173 37.69 1.49 -30.57
C SER A 173 37.01 0.17 -30.95
N ILE A 174 35.79 0.26 -31.50
CA ILE A 174 34.99 -0.89 -31.92
C ILE A 174 35.51 -1.45 -33.24
N TYR A 175 35.64 -0.61 -34.28
CA TYR A 175 36.00 -1.05 -35.63
C TYR A 175 37.47 -1.45 -35.78
N LYS A 176 38.43 -0.75 -35.13
CA LYS A 176 39.86 -1.15 -35.21
C LYS A 176 40.11 -2.52 -34.60
N ARG A 177 39.29 -2.95 -33.65
CA ARG A 177 39.38 -4.29 -33.08
C ARG A 177 39.10 -5.37 -34.14
N ALA A 178 38.16 -5.08 -35.04
CA ALA A 178 37.85 -5.92 -36.19
C ALA A 178 39.03 -6.00 -37.17
N GLU A 179 39.68 -4.87 -37.45
CA GLU A 179 40.89 -4.81 -38.29
C GLU A 179 42.06 -5.63 -37.69
N LEU A 180 42.13 -5.72 -36.37
CA LEU A 180 43.11 -6.52 -35.63
C LEU A 180 42.73 -8.01 -35.52
N GLY A 181 41.69 -8.46 -36.24
CA GLY A 181 41.29 -9.87 -36.33
C GLY A 181 40.32 -10.35 -35.25
N ALA A 182 39.74 -9.45 -34.45
CA ALA A 182 38.65 -9.81 -33.55
C ALA A 182 37.31 -9.90 -34.29
N GLU A 183 36.42 -10.77 -33.83
CA GLU A 183 35.06 -10.88 -34.37
C GLU A 183 34.26 -9.59 -34.08
N LEU A 184 33.71 -8.99 -35.13
CA LEU A 184 32.83 -7.82 -35.08
C LEU A 184 31.39 -8.30 -35.21
N VAL A 185 30.62 -8.14 -34.14
CA VAL A 185 29.21 -8.50 -34.08
C VAL A 185 28.37 -7.29 -34.47
N LEU A 186 27.53 -7.46 -35.48
CA LEU A 186 26.58 -6.45 -35.95
C LEU A 186 25.15 -7.05 -35.89
N PRO A 187 24.10 -6.22 -35.76
CA PRO A 187 24.13 -4.76 -35.64
C PRO A 187 24.67 -4.32 -34.27
N LEU A 188 25.19 -3.09 -34.17
CA LEU A 188 25.69 -2.57 -32.90
C LEU A 188 24.52 -2.27 -31.96
N VAL A 189 24.35 -3.13 -30.95
CA VAL A 189 23.34 -3.01 -29.90
C VAL A 189 24.03 -2.84 -28.55
N PHE A 190 23.45 -1.98 -27.72
CA PHE A 190 23.98 -1.63 -26.41
C PHE A 190 22.94 -1.83 -25.31
N GLU A 191 23.36 -2.45 -24.22
CA GLU A 191 22.67 -2.44 -22.93
C GLU A 191 23.03 -1.14 -22.20
N LEU A 192 22.02 -0.34 -21.91
CA LEU A 192 22.09 0.79 -20.98
C LEU A 192 21.67 0.28 -19.61
N LYS A 193 22.51 0.46 -18.60
CA LYS A 193 22.18 0.07 -17.21
C LYS A 193 22.44 1.21 -16.25
N THR A 194 21.40 1.63 -15.53
CA THR A 194 21.47 2.69 -14.52
C THR A 194 22.13 2.17 -13.24
N LEU A 195 22.56 3.09 -12.37
CA LEU A 195 23.05 2.73 -11.04
C LEU A 195 21.99 1.95 -10.25
N LEU A 196 20.73 2.38 -10.32
CA LEU A 196 19.56 1.73 -9.70
C LEU A 196 19.23 0.35 -10.29
N GLY A 197 19.99 -0.12 -11.27
CA GLY A 197 19.86 -1.46 -11.86
C GLY A 197 18.80 -1.56 -12.95
N ARG A 198 18.16 -0.45 -13.35
CA ARG A 198 17.28 -0.42 -14.52
C ARG A 198 18.10 -0.67 -15.76
N LYS A 199 17.54 -1.40 -16.71
CA LYS A 199 18.23 -1.80 -17.93
C LYS A 199 17.28 -1.67 -19.12
N THR A 200 17.79 -1.15 -20.23
CA THR A 200 17.12 -1.18 -21.53
C THR A 200 18.17 -1.44 -22.60
N HIS A 201 17.72 -1.84 -23.77
CA HIS A 201 18.58 -2.12 -24.91
C HIS A 201 18.22 -1.17 -26.04
N CYS A 202 19.25 -0.64 -26.70
CA CYS A 202 19.12 0.32 -27.79
C CYS A 202 20.15 0.01 -28.88
N ALA A 203 19.80 0.20 -30.14
CA ALA A 203 20.77 0.18 -31.24
C ALA A 203 21.54 1.50 -31.36
N ILE A 204 22.67 1.48 -32.05
CA ILE A 204 23.36 2.70 -32.45
C ILE A 204 22.51 3.52 -33.43
N PHE A 205 22.41 4.83 -33.20
CA PHE A 205 21.94 5.78 -34.20
C PHE A 205 23.10 6.16 -35.11
N GLU A 206 24.10 6.81 -34.53
CA GLU A 206 25.30 7.28 -35.20
C GLU A 206 26.43 7.50 -34.17
N PHE A 207 27.66 7.48 -34.67
CA PHE A 207 28.81 7.96 -33.92
C PHE A 207 28.99 9.46 -34.19
N ILE A 208 28.66 10.28 -33.21
CA ILE A 208 28.49 11.72 -33.37
C ILE A 208 29.84 12.43 -33.14
N ASP A 209 30.22 13.27 -34.10
CA ASP A 209 31.36 14.16 -33.97
C ASP A 209 30.99 15.39 -33.12
N GLY A 210 31.90 15.83 -32.24
CA GLY A 210 31.64 16.92 -31.29
C GLY A 210 30.89 16.52 -30.01
N LEU A 211 30.38 15.29 -29.89
CA LEU A 211 29.86 14.77 -28.62
C LEU A 211 31.06 14.49 -27.68
N PRO A 212 31.11 15.05 -26.45
CA PRO A 212 32.27 14.89 -25.60
C PRO A 212 32.47 13.42 -25.18
N ASP A 213 33.73 13.04 -24.96
CA ASP A 213 34.05 11.71 -24.46
C ASP A 213 33.30 11.41 -23.15
N ASN A 214 32.98 10.13 -22.93
CA ASN A 214 32.16 9.65 -21.81
C ASN A 214 30.71 10.15 -21.77
N HIS A 215 30.18 10.72 -22.85
CA HIS A 215 28.76 11.06 -22.95
C HIS A 215 28.01 10.10 -23.87
N VAL A 216 26.72 9.91 -23.63
CA VAL A 216 25.82 9.12 -24.46
C VAL A 216 24.54 9.92 -24.70
N LEU A 217 24.12 10.02 -25.96
CA LEU A 217 22.83 10.62 -26.28
C LEU A 217 21.73 9.58 -26.21
N ILE A 218 20.70 9.87 -25.43
CA ILE A 218 19.58 8.97 -25.18
C ILE A 218 18.28 9.74 -25.39
N PRO A 219 17.36 9.27 -26.24
CA PRO A 219 16.05 9.89 -26.41
C PRO A 219 15.34 10.08 -25.08
N LYS A 220 14.63 11.20 -24.91
CA LYS A 220 14.02 11.58 -23.62
C LYS A 220 13.05 10.51 -23.11
N TRP A 221 12.27 9.92 -24.00
CA TRP A 221 11.35 8.84 -23.63
C TRP A 221 12.07 7.57 -23.13
N VAL A 222 13.28 7.28 -23.63
CA VAL A 222 14.13 6.18 -23.13
C VAL A 222 14.70 6.54 -21.76
N MET A 223 15.09 7.80 -21.55
CA MET A 223 15.52 8.31 -20.24
C MET A 223 14.40 8.22 -19.21
N GLU A 224 13.15 8.54 -19.59
CA GLU A 224 11.96 8.40 -18.75
C GLU A 224 11.69 6.95 -18.33
N ASP A 225 11.83 5.98 -19.24
CA ASP A 225 11.72 4.55 -18.93
C ASP A 225 12.83 4.09 -17.96
N LEU A 226 14.06 4.53 -18.21
CA LEU A 226 15.19 4.35 -17.30
C LEU A 226 15.08 5.17 -16.01
N ALA A 227 14.10 6.08 -15.89
CA ALA A 227 14.01 7.20 -14.94
C ALA A 227 15.36 7.71 -14.45
N ILE A 228 16.13 8.16 -15.43
CA ILE A 228 17.33 8.96 -15.25
C ILE A 228 17.03 10.38 -15.70
N ASP A 229 17.57 11.35 -14.97
CA ASP A 229 17.56 12.74 -15.39
C ASP A 229 18.81 13.06 -16.24
N GLU A 230 18.86 14.29 -16.75
CA GLU A 230 20.01 14.79 -17.50
C GLU A 230 21.29 14.68 -16.67
N ARG A 231 22.38 14.34 -17.36
CA ARG A 231 23.74 14.24 -16.81
C ARG A 231 23.92 13.13 -15.76
N GLU A 232 22.95 12.24 -15.61
CA GLU A 232 23.12 11.07 -14.76
C GLU A 232 24.09 10.03 -15.36
N PRO A 233 24.95 9.41 -14.54
CA PRO A 233 25.87 8.39 -15.00
C PRO A 233 25.18 7.03 -15.15
N LEU A 234 25.46 6.34 -16.26
CA LEU A 234 25.02 4.97 -16.50
C LEU A 234 26.11 4.12 -17.16
N ARG A 235 25.92 2.81 -17.16
CA ARG A 235 26.80 1.86 -17.85
C ARG A 235 26.27 1.61 -19.25
N VAL A 236 27.14 1.68 -20.26
CA VAL A 236 26.84 1.30 -21.64
C VAL A 236 27.70 0.09 -22.01
N ARG A 237 27.07 -0.99 -22.46
CA ARG A 237 27.74 -2.25 -22.77
C ARG A 237 27.28 -2.81 -24.11
N GLY A 238 28.21 -3.15 -25.00
CA GLY A 238 27.87 -3.83 -26.27
C GLY A 238 27.39 -5.26 -26.00
N VAL A 239 26.23 -5.62 -26.53
CA VAL A 239 25.61 -6.94 -26.34
C VAL A 239 25.13 -7.52 -27.67
N ASP A 240 25.11 -8.85 -27.75
CA ASP A 240 24.47 -9.56 -28.86
C ASP A 240 23.09 -10.06 -28.41
N LEU A 241 22.07 -9.76 -29.22
CA LEU A 241 20.67 -10.09 -28.95
C LEU A 241 20.11 -10.97 -30.07
N ASP A 242 19.30 -11.94 -29.68
CA ASP A 242 18.57 -12.80 -30.61
C ASP A 242 17.46 -12.04 -31.34
N LEU A 243 17.12 -12.54 -32.53
CA LEU A 243 15.99 -12.03 -33.30
C LEU A 243 14.66 -12.37 -32.58
N VAL A 244 13.75 -11.40 -32.56
CA VAL A 244 12.43 -11.53 -31.93
C VAL A 244 11.61 -12.66 -32.58
N THR A 245 10.89 -13.43 -31.77
CA THR A 245 9.98 -14.50 -32.26
C THR A 245 8.53 -14.24 -31.87
N ALA A 246 8.32 -13.81 -30.62
CA ALA A 246 7.03 -13.37 -30.11
C ALA A 246 7.20 -12.22 -29.13
N VAL A 247 6.22 -11.32 -29.11
CA VAL A 247 6.15 -10.18 -28.21
C VAL A 247 4.75 -10.12 -27.64
N LYS A 248 4.67 -9.92 -26.33
CA LYS A 248 3.41 -9.68 -25.65
C LYS A 248 3.37 -8.26 -25.10
N VAL A 249 2.39 -7.47 -25.53
CA VAL A 249 2.25 -6.07 -25.14
C VAL A 249 0.93 -5.78 -24.44
N GLN A 250 0.93 -4.72 -23.64
CA GLN A 250 -0.26 -4.22 -22.94
C GLN A 250 -0.28 -2.69 -22.96
N PRO A 251 -1.33 -2.06 -23.53
CA PRO A 251 -1.48 -0.61 -23.47
C PRO A 251 -1.66 -0.11 -22.04
N HIS A 252 -1.21 1.12 -21.77
CA HIS A 252 -1.38 1.74 -20.46
C HIS A 252 -2.86 1.97 -20.12
N SER A 253 -3.64 2.51 -21.07
CA SER A 253 -5.00 2.99 -20.80
C SER A 253 -6.05 2.61 -21.87
N VAL A 254 -7.33 2.63 -21.48
CA VAL A 254 -8.52 2.51 -22.35
C VAL A 254 -8.54 3.55 -23.47
N ASP A 255 -7.91 4.70 -23.26
CA ASP A 255 -7.79 5.77 -24.26
C ASP A 255 -7.12 5.27 -25.54
N PHE A 256 -6.22 4.29 -25.43
CA PHE A 256 -5.62 3.62 -26.57
C PHE A 256 -6.68 2.94 -27.47
N TYR A 257 -7.68 2.27 -26.90
CA TYR A 257 -8.71 1.60 -27.68
C TYR A 257 -9.65 2.57 -28.37
N GLN A 258 -9.95 3.68 -27.70
CA GLN A 258 -10.73 4.76 -28.32
C GLN A 258 -9.99 5.30 -29.54
N ALA A 259 -8.70 5.59 -29.39
CA ALA A 259 -7.85 6.04 -30.49
C ALA A 259 -7.74 5.01 -31.63
N VAL A 260 -7.59 3.72 -31.31
CA VAL A 260 -7.55 2.67 -32.34
C VAL A 260 -8.90 2.55 -33.05
N ARG A 261 -10.03 2.58 -32.32
CA ARG A 261 -11.38 2.58 -32.90
C ARG A 261 -11.59 3.76 -33.84
N ASP A 262 -11.18 4.95 -33.43
CA ASP A 262 -11.31 6.17 -34.23
C ASP A 262 -10.41 6.15 -35.47
N SER A 263 -9.25 5.48 -35.40
CA SER A 263 -8.35 5.29 -36.55
C SER A 263 -8.89 4.29 -37.59
N GLY A 264 -9.85 3.43 -37.23
CA GLY A 264 -10.41 2.40 -38.09
C GLY A 264 -9.47 1.24 -38.41
N ARG A 265 -8.32 1.12 -37.74
CA ARG A 265 -7.33 0.03 -37.95
C ARG A 265 -7.51 -1.09 -36.93
N ASP A 266 -7.08 -2.29 -37.30
CA ASP A 266 -7.02 -3.39 -36.33
C ASP A 266 -5.87 -3.18 -35.32
N VAL A 267 -6.13 -3.54 -34.07
CA VAL A 267 -5.18 -3.36 -32.96
C VAL A 267 -3.89 -4.14 -33.21
N ARG A 268 -3.99 -5.39 -33.70
CA ARG A 268 -2.81 -6.23 -33.91
C ARG A 268 -1.96 -5.72 -35.06
N GLU A 269 -2.59 -5.31 -36.16
CA GLU A 269 -1.89 -4.73 -37.31
C GLU A 269 -1.16 -3.45 -36.93
N LEU A 270 -1.83 -2.55 -36.19
CA LEU A 270 -1.24 -1.31 -35.71
C LEU A 270 -0.05 -1.58 -34.79
N LEU A 271 -0.18 -2.48 -33.82
CA LEU A 271 0.90 -2.83 -32.92
C LEU A 271 2.06 -3.50 -33.66
N THR A 272 1.80 -4.36 -34.64
CA THR A 272 2.84 -5.00 -35.44
C THR A 272 3.61 -3.97 -36.26
N GLU A 273 2.92 -3.05 -36.93
CA GLU A 273 3.54 -1.97 -37.70
C GLU A 273 4.36 -1.05 -36.78
N SER A 274 3.79 -0.59 -35.66
CA SER A 274 4.47 0.31 -34.73
C SER A 274 5.66 -0.36 -34.05
N LEU A 275 5.53 -1.61 -33.60
CA LEU A 275 6.62 -2.35 -32.97
C LEU A 275 7.77 -2.58 -33.95
N SER A 276 7.48 -2.84 -35.23
CA SER A 276 8.50 -3.03 -36.26
C SER A 276 9.44 -1.84 -36.50
N ARG A 277 9.05 -0.63 -36.04
CA ARG A 277 9.87 0.59 -36.17
C ARG A 277 11.01 0.65 -35.16
N PHE A 278 10.89 -0.09 -34.06
CA PHE A 278 11.92 -0.15 -33.02
C PHE A 278 13.05 -1.10 -33.44
N SER A 279 14.26 -0.79 -33.02
CA SER A 279 15.44 -1.62 -33.23
C SER A 279 15.52 -2.79 -32.25
N THR A 280 15.14 -2.55 -30.99
CA THR A 280 15.25 -3.51 -29.89
C THR A 280 14.07 -3.42 -28.95
N LEU A 281 13.69 -4.55 -28.36
CA LEU A 281 12.67 -4.61 -27.31
C LEU A 281 13.24 -5.29 -26.08
N THR A 282 12.93 -4.74 -24.92
CA THR A 282 13.33 -5.28 -23.61
C THR A 282 12.07 -5.66 -22.83
N GLU A 283 12.11 -6.74 -22.07
CA GLU A 283 11.00 -7.07 -21.18
C GLU A 283 10.80 -6.01 -20.11
N ASP A 284 9.54 -5.79 -19.79
CA ASP A 284 9.07 -4.89 -18.76
C ASP A 284 9.43 -3.39 -18.96
N THR A 285 9.77 -2.98 -20.18
CA THR A 285 9.94 -1.56 -20.57
C THR A 285 8.66 -1.00 -21.23
N ALA A 286 8.50 0.33 -21.23
CA ALA A 286 7.43 1.01 -21.95
C ALA A 286 7.93 1.61 -23.28
N VAL A 287 7.15 1.41 -24.35
CA VAL A 287 7.42 1.98 -25.67
C VAL A 287 6.28 2.91 -26.11
N PRO A 288 6.59 4.08 -26.70
CA PRO A 288 5.57 5.00 -27.19
C PRO A 288 5.02 4.54 -28.54
N ILE A 289 3.70 4.37 -28.64
CA ILE A 289 3.01 3.99 -29.89
C ILE A 289 2.12 5.14 -30.36
N GLU A 290 2.36 5.59 -31.59
CA GLU A 290 1.58 6.66 -32.21
C GLU A 290 0.28 6.12 -32.85
N VAL A 291 -0.86 6.66 -32.41
CA VAL A 291 -2.19 6.38 -32.98
C VAL A 291 -2.90 7.69 -33.25
N GLY A 292 -3.21 7.97 -34.51
CA GLY A 292 -3.95 9.18 -34.90
C GLY A 292 -3.26 10.49 -34.50
N GLY A 293 -1.91 10.53 -34.51
CA GLY A 293 -1.12 11.70 -34.13
C GLY A 293 -0.95 11.92 -32.63
N ARG A 294 -1.34 10.94 -31.79
CA ARG A 294 -1.12 10.96 -30.34
C ARG A 294 -0.26 9.78 -29.92
N LEU A 295 0.66 10.02 -28.98
CA LEU A 295 1.54 8.99 -28.42
C LEU A 295 0.88 8.33 -27.21
N TYR A 296 0.83 7.01 -27.22
CA TYR A 296 0.30 6.17 -26.15
C TYR A 296 1.40 5.24 -25.64
N GLN A 297 1.63 5.23 -24.34
CA GLN A 297 2.61 4.32 -23.74
C GLN A 297 2.06 2.89 -23.72
N VAL A 298 2.85 1.96 -24.24
CA VAL A 298 2.51 0.53 -24.30
C VAL A 298 3.62 -0.27 -23.64
N GLN A 299 3.26 -1.09 -22.66
CA GLN A 299 4.20 -1.89 -21.90
C GLN A 299 4.52 -3.19 -22.62
N VAL A 300 5.80 -3.54 -22.72
CA VAL A 300 6.28 -4.84 -23.16
C VAL A 300 6.24 -5.79 -21.97
N ILE A 301 5.39 -6.82 -21.99
CA ILE A 301 5.23 -7.76 -20.88
C ILE A 301 6.27 -8.88 -20.98
N THR A 302 6.36 -9.52 -22.14
CA THR A 302 7.30 -10.61 -22.39
C THR A 302 7.80 -10.55 -23.82
N VAL A 303 9.05 -10.97 -24.02
CA VAL A 303 9.66 -11.15 -25.34
C VAL A 303 10.34 -12.52 -25.42
N GLU A 304 10.27 -13.14 -26.59
CA GLU A 304 10.87 -14.45 -26.86
C GLU A 304 11.93 -14.32 -27.97
N PRO A 305 13.08 -15.02 -27.86
CA PRO A 305 13.37 -16.15 -26.96
C PRO A 305 13.92 -15.79 -25.56
N HIS A 306 14.44 -14.58 -25.39
CA HIS A 306 15.05 -14.11 -24.14
C HIS A 306 14.50 -12.74 -23.76
N GLY A 307 14.77 -12.29 -22.53
CA GLY A 307 14.21 -11.05 -21.97
C GLY A 307 14.64 -9.73 -22.63
N ALA A 308 15.38 -9.79 -23.73
CA ALA A 308 15.66 -8.70 -24.65
C ALA A 308 15.93 -9.28 -26.03
N VAL A 309 15.45 -8.60 -27.06
CA VAL A 309 15.51 -9.08 -28.45
C VAL A 309 15.77 -7.93 -29.39
N ARG A 310 16.38 -8.23 -30.54
CA ARG A 310 16.46 -7.31 -31.67
C ARG A 310 15.33 -7.58 -32.65
N ILE A 311 14.82 -6.52 -33.26
CA ILE A 311 13.80 -6.59 -34.32
C ILE A 311 14.48 -6.56 -35.69
N ILE A 312 15.55 -5.78 -35.82
CA ILE A 312 16.26 -5.59 -37.08
C ILE A 312 17.12 -6.83 -37.36
N ASP A 313 16.83 -7.49 -38.48
CA ASP A 313 17.69 -8.53 -39.05
C ASP A 313 18.63 -7.92 -40.11
N MET A 314 19.91 -8.28 -40.06
CA MET A 314 20.91 -7.81 -41.02
C MET A 314 20.89 -8.58 -42.34
N ASP A 315 20.22 -9.74 -42.38
CA ASP A 315 20.31 -10.67 -43.51
C ASP A 315 19.11 -10.63 -44.47
N VAL A 316 18.11 -9.76 -44.28
CA VAL A 316 16.82 -9.93 -44.96
C VAL A 316 16.35 -8.75 -45.81
N GLN A 317 16.26 -9.02 -47.11
CA GLN A 317 15.50 -8.25 -48.11
C GLN A 317 13.97 -8.47 -48.01
N HIS A 318 13.45 -9.04 -46.91
CA HIS A 318 12.05 -9.47 -46.74
C HIS A 318 11.50 -9.03 -45.39
N HIS A 319 10.21 -8.68 -45.38
CA HIS A 319 9.46 -8.42 -44.14
C HIS A 319 9.51 -9.65 -43.23
N PHE A 320 10.13 -9.51 -42.07
CA PHE A 320 10.13 -10.51 -41.02
C PHE A 320 8.88 -10.35 -40.16
N GLU A 321 8.10 -11.42 -40.00
CA GLU A 321 6.87 -11.43 -39.20
C GLU A 321 7.13 -12.11 -37.86
N PHE A 322 6.91 -11.39 -36.76
CA PHE A 322 6.91 -11.93 -35.40
C PHE A 322 5.50 -11.91 -34.82
N LYS A 323 5.22 -12.81 -33.87
CA LYS A 323 3.88 -12.91 -33.27
C LYS A 323 3.68 -11.80 -32.24
N VAL A 324 2.68 -10.96 -32.46
CA VAL A 324 2.23 -9.97 -31.46
C VAL A 324 1.02 -10.51 -30.70
N GLU A 325 1.23 -10.80 -29.42
CA GLU A 325 0.18 -11.05 -28.46
C GLU A 325 -0.18 -9.78 -27.71
N PHE A 326 -1.46 -9.66 -27.39
CA PHE A 326 -2.04 -8.47 -26.80
C PHE A 326 -2.78 -8.84 -25.53
N GLU A 327 -2.39 -8.22 -24.41
CA GLU A 327 -3.20 -8.19 -23.19
C GLU A 327 -4.02 -6.91 -23.14
N PRO A 328 -5.30 -6.98 -22.70
CA PRO A 328 -6.13 -5.80 -22.57
C PRO A 328 -5.49 -4.78 -21.61
N ALA A 329 -5.82 -3.49 -21.79
CA ALA A 329 -5.31 -2.47 -20.89
C ALA A 329 -5.91 -2.74 -19.51
N PRO A 330 -5.14 -2.52 -18.44
CA PRO A 330 -5.58 -2.94 -17.11
C PRO A 330 -6.71 -2.07 -16.55
N ASP A 331 -6.99 -0.91 -17.15
CA ASP A 331 -8.16 -0.07 -16.89
C ASP A 331 -9.36 -0.40 -17.79
N LEU A 332 -9.18 -1.25 -18.81
CA LEU A 332 -10.26 -1.87 -19.57
C LEU A 332 -10.89 -2.92 -18.65
N GLU A 333 -11.84 -2.47 -17.82
CA GLU A 333 -12.62 -3.37 -16.98
C GLU A 333 -13.29 -4.43 -17.87
N ASP A 334 -13.14 -5.72 -17.53
CA ASP A 334 -14.07 -6.73 -18.00
C ASP A 334 -15.46 -6.31 -17.50
N GLU A 335 -16.31 -5.76 -18.37
CA GLU A 335 -17.67 -5.33 -18.00
C GLU A 335 -18.42 -6.45 -17.24
N ALA A 336 -18.10 -7.71 -17.57
CA ALA A 336 -18.55 -8.89 -16.85
C ALA A 336 -18.06 -8.94 -15.39
N ALA A 337 -16.77 -8.71 -15.13
CA ALA A 337 -16.19 -8.75 -13.79
C ALA A 337 -16.66 -7.57 -12.91
N THR A 338 -16.81 -6.36 -13.47
CA THR A 338 -17.36 -5.22 -12.73
C THR A 338 -18.82 -5.45 -12.36
N LYS A 339 -19.62 -6.01 -13.27
CA LYS A 339 -21.01 -6.33 -13.03
C LYS A 339 -21.19 -7.46 -12.02
N GLU A 340 -20.37 -8.51 -12.12
CA GLU A 340 -20.37 -9.63 -11.16
C GLU A 340 -19.92 -9.16 -9.77
N PHE A 341 -18.96 -8.23 -9.72
CA PHE A 341 -18.49 -7.61 -8.49
C PHE A 341 -19.56 -6.70 -7.86
N GLN A 342 -20.21 -5.84 -8.64
CA GLN A 342 -21.32 -5.00 -8.20
C GLN A 342 -22.49 -5.86 -7.69
N ASP A 343 -22.85 -6.93 -8.40
CA ASP A 343 -23.90 -7.86 -7.98
C ASP A 343 -23.53 -8.60 -6.69
N ARG A 344 -22.27 -9.01 -6.53
CA ARG A 344 -21.78 -9.68 -5.31
C ARG A 344 -21.73 -8.72 -4.12
N ALA A 345 -21.34 -7.46 -4.33
CA ALA A 345 -21.34 -6.41 -3.32
C ALA A 345 -22.77 -6.03 -2.89
N LEU A 346 -23.71 -5.90 -3.83
CA LEU A 346 -25.12 -5.65 -3.54
C LEU A 346 -25.75 -6.80 -2.75
N LYS A 347 -25.45 -8.05 -3.12
CA LYS A 347 -25.91 -9.25 -2.37
C LYS A 347 -25.36 -9.30 -0.95
N SER A 348 -24.08 -8.98 -0.74
CA SER A 348 -23.47 -9.02 0.60
C SER A 348 -24.00 -7.91 1.52
N VAL A 349 -24.26 -6.70 0.98
CA VAL A 349 -24.87 -5.60 1.73
C VAL A 349 -26.33 -5.90 2.09
N LYS A 350 -27.09 -6.50 1.17
CA LYS A 350 -28.49 -6.91 1.41
C LYS A 350 -28.56 -7.99 2.51
N LEU A 351 -27.73 -9.03 2.42
CA LEU A 351 -27.65 -10.09 3.42
C LEU A 351 -27.25 -9.55 4.80
N ARG A 352 -26.32 -8.58 4.87
CA ARG A 352 -25.91 -7.95 6.13
C ARG A 352 -27.03 -7.10 6.73
N ARG A 353 -27.79 -6.37 5.90
CA ARG A 353 -28.97 -5.60 6.36
C ARG A 353 -30.07 -6.52 6.89
N GLU A 354 -30.35 -7.62 6.20
CA GLU A 354 -31.35 -8.61 6.64
C GLU A 354 -30.92 -9.29 7.95
N ARG A 355 -29.65 -9.69 8.08
CA ARG A 355 -29.11 -10.30 9.30
C ARG A 355 -29.07 -9.32 10.48
N SER A 356 -28.76 -8.04 10.24
CA SER A 356 -28.83 -6.99 11.26
C SER A 356 -30.26 -6.62 11.63
N ALA A 357 -31.22 -6.68 10.71
CA ALA A 357 -32.64 -6.46 11.00
C ALA A 357 -33.23 -7.61 11.82
N ALA A 358 -32.91 -8.87 11.45
CA ALA A 358 -33.31 -10.06 12.20
C ALA A 358 -32.72 -10.05 13.62
N GLY A 359 -31.44 -9.72 13.77
CA GLY A 359 -30.82 -9.60 15.10
C GLY A 359 -31.41 -8.50 15.98
N ARG A 360 -31.87 -7.38 15.39
CA ARG A 360 -32.59 -6.33 16.15
C ARG A 360 -33.97 -6.80 16.61
N GLN A 361 -34.70 -7.50 15.75
CA GLN A 361 -36.02 -8.05 16.08
C GLN A 361 -35.91 -9.10 17.20
N GLU A 362 -34.91 -9.98 17.14
CA GLU A 362 -34.66 -11.00 18.17
C GLU A 362 -34.29 -10.37 19.53
N ILE A 363 -33.49 -9.29 19.53
CA ILE A 363 -33.15 -8.55 20.76
C ILE A 363 -34.39 -7.85 21.33
N GLU A 364 -35.23 -7.22 20.48
CA GLU A 364 -36.46 -6.56 20.92
C GLU A 364 -37.48 -7.54 21.51
N GLU A 365 -37.60 -8.74 20.94
CA GLU A 365 -38.46 -9.81 21.46
C GLU A 365 -37.97 -10.29 22.83
N ARG A 366 -36.67 -10.58 22.97
CA ARG A 366 -36.07 -10.95 24.27
C ARG A 366 -36.19 -9.85 25.32
N ARG A 367 -36.13 -8.57 24.92
CA ARG A 367 -36.37 -7.42 25.82
C ARG A 367 -37.82 -7.41 26.33
N ARG A 368 -38.78 -7.71 25.46
CA ARG A 368 -40.20 -7.78 25.84
C ARG A 368 -40.46 -8.96 26.79
N GLU A 369 -39.89 -10.13 26.51
CA GLU A 369 -39.98 -11.31 27.38
C GLU A 369 -39.39 -11.06 28.77
N ALA A 370 -38.22 -10.42 28.84
CA ALA A 370 -37.58 -10.08 30.12
C ALA A 370 -38.45 -9.11 30.96
N ARG A 371 -39.05 -8.11 30.32
CA ARG A 371 -40.00 -7.19 30.99
C ARG A 371 -41.26 -7.91 31.44
N GLN A 372 -41.79 -8.81 30.63
CA GLN A 372 -42.96 -9.61 31.00
C GLN A 372 -42.69 -10.48 32.23
N LYS A 373 -41.58 -11.23 32.24
CA LYS A 373 -41.20 -12.07 33.39
C LYS A 373 -40.97 -11.24 34.66
N ARG A 374 -40.38 -10.04 34.53
CA ARG A 374 -40.22 -9.10 35.65
C ARG A 374 -41.56 -8.62 36.19
N TYR A 375 -42.46 -8.22 35.30
CA TYR A 375 -43.81 -7.74 35.63
C TYR A 375 -44.62 -8.83 36.34
N GLU A 376 -44.61 -10.07 35.82
CA GLU A 376 -45.25 -11.22 36.44
C GLU A 376 -44.70 -11.48 37.84
N GLY A 377 -43.38 -11.40 38.02
CA GLY A 377 -42.74 -11.52 39.34
C GLY A 377 -43.12 -10.40 40.31
N LEU A 378 -43.30 -9.17 39.82
CA LEU A 378 -43.74 -8.02 40.62
C LEU A 378 -45.20 -8.18 41.07
N VAL A 379 -46.09 -8.59 40.16
CA VAL A 379 -47.50 -8.90 40.48
C VAL A 379 -47.59 -10.03 41.51
N ALA A 380 -46.81 -11.10 41.34
CA ALA A 380 -46.78 -12.21 42.29
C ALA A 380 -46.27 -11.78 43.68
N ARG A 381 -45.23 -10.95 43.73
CA ARG A 381 -44.66 -10.43 44.99
C ARG A 381 -45.66 -9.58 45.75
N GLU A 382 -46.28 -8.59 45.08
CA GLU A 382 -47.23 -7.73 45.75
C GLU A 382 -48.52 -8.51 46.12
N SER A 383 -48.92 -9.52 45.32
CA SER A 383 -50.05 -10.41 45.63
C SER A 383 -49.82 -11.22 46.90
N GLY A 384 -48.59 -11.65 47.16
CA GLY A 384 -48.22 -12.33 48.40
C GLY A 384 -48.13 -11.40 49.62
N ASN A 385 -47.92 -10.10 49.42
CA ASN A 385 -47.86 -9.09 50.48
C ASN A 385 -49.24 -8.57 50.91
N VAL A 386 -50.31 -8.97 50.20
CA VAL A 386 -51.69 -8.63 50.56
C VAL A 386 -52.28 -9.69 51.46
N ILE A 387 -52.49 -9.32 52.71
CA ILE A 387 -53.00 -10.20 53.77
C ILE A 387 -54.53 -10.12 53.88
N ASP A 388 -55.15 -9.01 53.45
CA ASP A 388 -56.59 -8.77 53.61
C ASP A 388 -57.19 -8.18 52.31
N LYS A 389 -58.16 -8.89 51.72
CA LYS A 389 -58.85 -8.52 50.44
C LYS A 389 -60.26 -7.95 50.67
N SER A 390 -60.55 -7.49 51.88
CA SER A 390 -61.86 -6.95 52.26
C SER A 390 -62.11 -5.57 51.64
N GLU A 391 -63.35 -5.30 51.21
CA GLU A 391 -63.76 -3.96 50.75
C GLU A 391 -63.70 -2.98 51.92
N GLY A 392 -62.86 -1.96 51.79
CA GLY A 392 -62.66 -0.99 52.87
C GLY A 392 -63.44 0.31 52.72
N THR A 393 -63.25 1.19 53.70
CA THR A 393 -63.90 2.52 53.77
C THR A 393 -63.06 3.65 53.18
N VAL A 394 -61.76 3.42 52.90
CA VAL A 394 -60.83 4.46 52.42
C VAL A 394 -60.79 4.50 50.89
N GLU A 395 -61.47 5.48 50.30
CA GLU A 395 -61.38 5.76 48.86
C GLU A 395 -60.03 6.38 48.46
N VAL A 396 -59.30 5.73 47.54
CA VAL A 396 -58.02 6.22 47.00
C VAL A 396 -58.08 6.23 45.47
N GLY A 397 -57.61 7.31 44.85
CA GLY A 397 -57.41 7.42 43.41
C GLY A 397 -55.96 7.16 43.02
N LEU A 398 -55.73 6.42 41.94
CA LEU A 398 -54.44 6.18 41.33
C LEU A 398 -54.44 6.81 39.94
N ARG A 399 -53.47 7.68 39.66
CA ARG A 399 -53.24 8.27 38.34
C ARG A 399 -52.07 7.57 37.68
N MET A 400 -52.32 6.95 36.53
CA MET A 400 -51.31 6.24 35.75
C MET A 400 -50.47 7.21 34.89
N PRO A 401 -49.29 6.77 34.40
CA PRO A 401 -48.43 7.59 33.51
C PRO A 401 -49.08 7.99 32.18
N ASP A 402 -50.04 7.22 31.66
CA ASP A 402 -50.81 7.54 30.45
C ASP A 402 -51.95 8.56 30.69
N GLY A 403 -52.12 9.03 31.93
CA GLY A 403 -53.17 9.95 32.34
C GLY A 403 -54.48 9.30 32.77
N SER A 404 -54.62 7.97 32.64
CA SER A 404 -55.78 7.22 33.11
C SER A 404 -55.88 7.24 34.65
N GLN A 405 -57.10 7.13 35.17
CA GLN A 405 -57.36 7.14 36.61
C GLN A 405 -58.14 5.92 37.04
N LEU A 406 -57.67 5.25 38.10
CA LEU A 406 -58.33 4.14 38.76
C LEU A 406 -58.73 4.59 40.17
N LYS A 407 -59.99 4.38 40.57
CA LYS A 407 -60.45 4.67 41.94
C LYS A 407 -60.84 3.35 42.62
N GLY A 408 -60.38 3.14 43.84
CA GLY A 408 -60.67 1.93 44.62
C GLY A 408 -60.94 2.25 46.07
N LYS A 409 -61.61 1.32 46.76
CA LYS A 409 -61.90 1.38 48.20
C LYS A 409 -61.03 0.36 48.91
N PHE A 410 -60.22 0.81 49.86
CA PHE A 410 -59.22 0.00 50.53
C PHE A 410 -59.42 0.01 52.06
N PRO A 411 -59.14 -1.11 52.76
CA PRO A 411 -59.34 -1.20 54.21
C PRO A 411 -58.33 -0.35 54.97
N GLU A 412 -58.80 0.32 56.02
CA GLU A 412 -57.95 1.08 56.94
C GLU A 412 -57.06 0.10 57.71
N GLY A 413 -55.74 0.27 57.65
CA GLY A 413 -54.78 -0.66 58.24
C GLY A 413 -54.15 -1.67 57.27
N ALA A 414 -54.61 -1.74 56.00
CA ALA A 414 -53.95 -2.58 54.99
C ALA A 414 -52.64 -1.99 54.49
N SER A 415 -51.78 -2.82 53.91
CA SER A 415 -50.52 -2.37 53.34
C SER A 415 -50.73 -1.63 52.01
N VAL A 416 -49.84 -0.70 51.71
CA VAL A 416 -49.78 0.01 50.43
C VAL A 416 -49.51 -0.97 49.26
N ALA A 417 -49.07 -2.21 49.53
CA ALA A 417 -49.01 -3.28 48.53
C ALA A 417 -50.37 -3.51 47.82
N CYS A 418 -51.50 -3.32 48.51
CA CYS A 418 -52.84 -3.40 47.88
C CYS A 418 -53.05 -2.31 46.81
N LEU A 419 -52.54 -1.09 47.06
CA LEU A 419 -52.61 0.02 46.11
C LEU A 419 -51.65 -0.19 44.94
N MET A 420 -50.46 -0.76 45.21
CA MET A 420 -49.49 -1.12 44.19
C MET A 420 -50.03 -2.23 43.29
N LEU A 421 -50.71 -3.25 43.84
CA LEU A 421 -51.40 -4.27 43.04
C LEU A 421 -52.51 -3.70 42.18
N ALA A 422 -53.37 -2.84 42.73
CA ALA A 422 -54.41 -2.19 41.96
C ALA A 422 -53.83 -1.37 40.78
N ALA A 423 -52.65 -0.77 40.96
CA ALA A 423 -51.92 -0.13 39.87
C ALA A 423 -51.37 -1.13 38.84
N LEU A 424 -50.82 -2.26 39.29
CA LEU A 424 -50.27 -3.30 38.42
C LEU A 424 -51.35 -4.10 37.66
N GLU A 425 -52.55 -4.22 38.18
CA GLU A 425 -53.68 -4.90 37.52
C GLU A 425 -54.41 -4.00 36.49
N SER A 426 -54.03 -2.72 36.43
CA SER A 426 -54.62 -1.74 35.52
C SER A 426 -54.41 -2.09 34.03
N PRO A 427 -55.29 -1.61 33.12
CA PRO A 427 -55.12 -1.79 31.68
C PRO A 427 -53.79 -1.22 31.17
N TRP A 428 -53.35 -0.10 31.74
CA TRP A 428 -52.05 0.51 31.43
C TRP A 428 -50.90 -0.44 31.75
N ALA A 429 -50.85 -1.00 32.96
CA ALA A 429 -49.74 -1.85 33.39
C ALA A 429 -49.66 -3.17 32.58
N LYS A 430 -50.80 -3.73 32.18
CA LYS A 430 -50.88 -4.92 31.30
C LYS A 430 -50.42 -4.65 29.87
N ALA A 431 -50.54 -3.41 29.39
CA ALA A 431 -50.09 -3.02 28.06
C ALA A 431 -48.63 -2.55 28.04
N ALA A 432 -48.19 -1.83 29.07
CA ALA A 432 -46.87 -1.20 29.14
C ALA A 432 -45.77 -2.12 29.70
N LEU A 433 -46.12 -3.15 30.48
CA LEU A 433 -45.18 -4.05 31.17
C LEU A 433 -44.09 -3.29 31.95
N PRO A 434 -44.47 -2.45 32.93
CA PRO A 434 -43.54 -1.60 33.65
C PRO A 434 -42.51 -2.44 34.41
N TRP A 435 -41.24 -2.02 34.38
CA TRP A 435 -40.14 -2.72 35.07
C TRP A 435 -40.31 -2.71 36.60
N GLY A 436 -40.85 -1.61 37.11
CA GLY A 436 -41.21 -1.37 38.50
C GLY A 436 -42.15 -0.18 38.59
N ILE A 437 -42.83 -0.04 39.72
CA ILE A 437 -43.71 1.11 39.97
C ILE A 437 -43.44 1.68 41.36
N TYR A 438 -43.64 2.99 41.50
CA TYR A 438 -43.67 3.64 42.80
C TYR A 438 -44.85 4.61 42.89
N LEU A 439 -45.46 4.65 44.07
CA LEU A 439 -46.62 5.50 44.36
C LEU A 439 -46.14 6.77 45.04
N ARG A 440 -46.53 7.92 44.49
CA ARG A 440 -46.16 9.23 45.02
C ARG A 440 -47.38 10.05 45.41
N MET A 441 -47.34 10.61 46.61
CA MET A 441 -48.31 11.58 47.09
C MET A 441 -47.90 13.00 46.70
N ALA A 442 -48.88 13.83 46.34
CA ALA A 442 -48.65 15.24 46.04
C ALA A 442 -48.39 16.06 47.31
N PHE A 443 -49.10 15.77 48.41
CA PHE A 443 -48.98 16.45 49.70
C PHE A 443 -49.35 15.51 50.87
N PRO A 444 -48.48 15.34 51.88
CA PRO A 444 -47.06 15.67 51.87
C PRO A 444 -46.34 14.90 50.75
N LYS A 445 -45.29 15.49 50.17
CA LYS A 445 -44.52 14.84 49.08
C LYS A 445 -43.78 13.63 49.64
N LYS A 446 -44.38 12.45 49.53
CA LYS A 446 -43.81 11.18 50.00
C LYS A 446 -43.93 10.11 48.91
N VAL A 447 -42.87 9.33 48.74
CA VAL A 447 -42.89 8.06 47.99
C VAL A 447 -43.22 6.97 48.98
N LEU A 448 -44.24 6.17 48.67
CA LEU A 448 -44.76 5.15 49.59
C LEU A 448 -44.02 3.83 49.38
N ALA A 449 -43.64 3.19 50.48
CA ALA A 449 -43.09 1.84 50.46
C ALA A 449 -44.23 0.80 50.48
N SER A 450 -43.99 -0.41 49.94
CA SER A 450 -44.99 -1.49 49.94
C SER A 450 -45.43 -1.92 51.35
N GLN A 451 -44.60 -1.67 52.36
CA GLN A 451 -44.84 -1.99 53.77
C GLN A 451 -45.56 -0.86 54.54
N ASP A 452 -45.74 0.31 53.93
CA ASP A 452 -46.48 1.41 54.56
C ASP A 452 -47.95 1.01 54.75
N VAL A 453 -48.62 1.58 55.75
CA VAL A 453 -50.01 1.27 56.09
C VAL A 453 -50.95 2.37 55.59
N ILE A 454 -52.11 1.97 55.08
CA ILE A 454 -53.17 2.88 54.64
C ILE A 454 -53.89 3.45 55.87
N ASP A 455 -53.66 4.73 56.15
CA ASP A 455 -54.34 5.49 57.21
C ASP A 455 -55.53 6.33 56.68
N LYS A 456 -56.26 7.01 57.59
CA LYS A 456 -57.37 7.90 57.22
C LYS A 456 -56.96 9.10 56.36
N GLY A 457 -55.69 9.48 56.35
CA GLY A 457 -55.13 10.53 55.50
C GLY A 457 -55.07 10.16 54.01
N PHE A 458 -55.23 8.88 53.68
CA PHE A 458 -55.38 8.42 52.30
C PHE A 458 -56.81 8.62 51.76
N HIS A 459 -57.80 8.90 52.61
CA HIS A 459 -59.17 9.06 52.15
C HIS A 459 -59.33 10.26 51.21
N ARG A 460 -59.80 10.00 49.99
CA ARG A 460 -59.95 10.94 48.86
C ARG A 460 -58.62 11.46 48.29
N SER A 461 -57.50 10.85 48.66
CA SER A 461 -56.19 11.19 48.11
C SER A 461 -56.00 10.61 46.71
N THR A 462 -55.26 11.33 45.86
CA THR A 462 -54.85 10.85 44.53
C THR A 462 -53.35 10.61 44.51
N LEU A 463 -52.94 9.36 44.30
CA LEU A 463 -51.55 8.96 44.16
C LEU A 463 -51.16 8.94 42.69
N SER A 464 -50.01 9.51 42.35
CA SER A 464 -49.42 9.35 41.03
C SER A 464 -48.57 8.08 40.98
N VAL A 465 -48.89 7.18 40.06
CA VAL A 465 -48.06 6.02 39.70
C VAL A 465 -46.97 6.50 38.76
N GLN A 466 -45.72 6.16 39.07
CA GLN A 466 -44.59 6.43 38.19
C GLN A 466 -43.85 5.12 37.91
N GLU A 467 -43.37 4.97 36.67
CA GLU A 467 -42.64 3.80 36.21
C GLU A 467 -41.16 3.92 36.59
N GLU A 468 -40.60 2.84 37.12
CA GLU A 468 -39.16 2.67 37.32
C GLU A 468 -38.49 2.39 35.98
N GLN A 469 -37.42 3.12 35.66
CA GLN A 469 -36.73 2.98 34.39
C GLN A 469 -36.02 1.62 34.32
N ALA A 470 -36.25 0.88 33.23
CA ALA A 470 -35.56 -0.39 32.99
C ALA A 470 -34.04 -0.16 32.77
N PRO A 471 -33.18 -1.12 33.12
CA PRO A 471 -31.75 -1.06 32.84
C PRO A 471 -31.45 -0.82 31.35
N GLU A 472 -30.51 0.07 31.04
CA GLU A 472 -30.10 0.38 29.66
C GLU A 472 -29.23 -0.72 29.04
N LYS A 473 -28.54 -1.50 29.87
CA LYS A 473 -27.68 -2.61 29.44
C LYS A 473 -28.48 -3.90 29.30
N ASP A 474 -28.35 -4.52 28.13
CA ASP A 474 -29.03 -5.79 27.80
C ASP A 474 -28.69 -6.94 28.74
N GLU A 475 -27.45 -7.02 29.22
CA GLU A 475 -26.99 -8.06 30.16
C GLU A 475 -27.74 -8.03 31.50
N GLU A 476 -28.03 -6.82 32.00
CA GLU A 476 -28.73 -6.59 33.27
C GLU A 476 -30.24 -6.79 33.10
N LEU A 477 -30.79 -6.38 31.96
CA LEU A 477 -32.20 -6.58 31.63
C LEU A 477 -32.54 -8.08 31.46
N PHE A 478 -31.69 -8.83 30.74
CA PHE A 478 -31.87 -10.27 30.53
C PHE A 478 -31.51 -11.12 31.75
N ALA A 479 -30.91 -10.54 32.80
CA ALA A 479 -30.62 -11.27 34.03
C ALA A 479 -31.90 -11.84 34.69
N VAL A 480 -33.05 -11.19 34.50
CA VAL A 480 -34.35 -11.63 35.04
C VAL A 480 -34.87 -12.91 34.39
N LEU A 481 -34.44 -13.21 33.16
CA LEU A 481 -34.80 -14.46 32.47
C LEU A 481 -34.11 -15.68 33.10
N ARG A 482 -33.00 -15.48 33.82
CA ARG A 482 -32.29 -16.53 34.57
C ARG A 482 -32.98 -16.68 35.95
N ASP A 483 -33.62 -17.82 36.21
CA ASP A 483 -34.25 -18.12 37.51
C ASP A 483 -33.22 -18.04 38.66
N ALA A 484 -33.60 -17.48 39.83
CA ALA A 484 -32.75 -17.34 41.03
C ALA A 484 -33.17 -18.34 42.14
N PRO A 485 -32.39 -18.64 43.22
CA PRO A 485 -31.04 -18.16 43.60
C PRO A 485 -30.02 -19.27 43.98
N SER A 486 -28.74 -18.91 44.19
CA SER A 486 -27.83 -19.31 45.32
C SER A 486 -26.34 -19.33 44.90
N PRO A 487 -25.39 -19.59 45.81
CA PRO A 487 -24.55 -18.60 46.51
C PRO A 487 -23.10 -18.57 46.00
N LYS A 488 -22.34 -17.58 46.49
CA LYS A 488 -20.88 -17.48 46.32
C LYS A 488 -20.19 -18.81 46.68
N LYS A 489 -19.42 -19.39 45.75
CA LYS A 489 -18.14 -20.09 46.03
C LYS A 489 -17.29 -20.30 44.77
N SER A 490 -16.00 -20.02 44.98
CA SER A 490 -14.76 -20.36 44.27
C SER A 490 -14.72 -21.47 43.20
N VAL A 491 -14.09 -21.12 42.08
CA VAL A 491 -13.04 -21.82 41.29
C VAL A 491 -13.22 -23.31 40.93
N SER A 492 -13.37 -23.61 39.64
CA SER A 492 -12.41 -24.40 38.81
C SER A 492 -12.99 -24.70 37.42
N ALA A 493 -12.09 -24.84 36.45
CA ALA A 493 -12.36 -24.97 35.02
C ALA A 493 -12.94 -26.34 34.60
N SER A 494 -13.85 -26.35 33.62
CA SER A 494 -13.85 -27.27 32.45
C SER A 494 -15.13 -27.15 31.60
N GLY A 495 -14.95 -26.99 30.27
CA GLY A 495 -15.82 -27.59 29.24
C GLY A 495 -16.99 -26.77 28.66
N MET A 496 -16.72 -25.86 27.73
CA MET A 496 -17.66 -25.46 26.65
C MET A 496 -17.23 -26.15 25.34
N PRO A 497 -18.16 -26.56 24.46
CA PRO A 497 -17.83 -26.95 23.09
C PRO A 497 -17.69 -25.72 22.17
N GLU A 498 -16.44 -25.44 21.83
CA GLU A 498 -15.92 -25.11 20.49
C GLU A 498 -16.78 -24.24 19.54
N GLU A 499 -16.63 -22.92 19.71
CA GLU A 499 -16.76 -21.93 18.65
C GLU A 499 -15.41 -21.92 17.88
N LEU A 500 -15.45 -22.11 16.57
CA LEU A 500 -14.28 -22.21 15.68
C LEU A 500 -13.46 -20.90 15.69
N ALA A 501 -12.41 -20.87 16.51
CA ALA A 501 -11.34 -19.89 16.44
C ALA A 501 -10.53 -20.07 15.14
N PRO A 502 -9.99 -18.98 14.55
CA PRO A 502 -9.02 -19.10 13.46
C PRO A 502 -7.81 -19.92 13.95
N PRO A 503 -7.19 -20.75 13.10
CA PRO A 503 -6.08 -21.59 13.52
C PRO A 503 -4.95 -20.70 14.06
N PRO A 504 -4.33 -21.05 15.20
CA PRO A 504 -3.19 -20.30 15.69
C PRO A 504 -2.07 -20.37 14.63
N LEU A 505 -1.54 -19.20 14.30
CA LEU A 505 -0.30 -19.11 13.54
C LEU A 505 0.78 -19.90 14.30
N PRO A 506 1.62 -20.69 13.63
CA PRO A 506 2.71 -21.40 14.30
C PRO A 506 3.62 -20.35 14.94
N GLU A 507 3.66 -20.32 16.28
CA GLU A 507 4.67 -19.57 17.02
C GLU A 507 6.03 -20.11 16.57
N ARG A 508 6.72 -19.31 15.76
CA ARG A 508 8.08 -19.60 15.33
C ARG A 508 8.98 -19.28 16.51
N ASP A 509 9.38 -20.31 17.23
CA ASP A 509 10.43 -20.23 18.23
C ASP A 509 11.72 -19.78 17.55
N GLU A 510 12.04 -18.49 17.68
CA GLU A 510 13.23 -17.86 17.07
C GLU A 510 14.51 -18.58 17.49
N SER A 511 14.51 -19.12 18.71
CA SER A 511 15.58 -19.93 19.29
C SER A 511 15.81 -21.22 18.49
N GLU A 512 14.74 -21.91 18.10
CA GLU A 512 14.83 -23.16 17.33
C GLU A 512 15.28 -22.90 15.89
N LEU A 513 14.78 -21.83 15.27
CA LEU A 513 15.19 -21.41 13.92
C LEU A 513 16.65 -20.96 13.88
N PHE A 514 17.11 -20.20 14.87
CA PHE A 514 18.51 -19.80 14.99
C PHE A 514 19.42 -21.03 15.16
N SER A 515 19.03 -21.96 16.05
CA SER A 515 19.76 -23.22 16.28
C SER A 515 19.85 -24.09 15.04
N ARG A 516 18.75 -24.21 14.26
CA ARG A 516 18.72 -24.95 12.99
C ARG A 516 19.61 -24.30 11.93
N THR A 517 19.60 -22.97 11.85
CA THR A 517 20.40 -22.22 10.87
C THR A 517 21.89 -22.32 11.18
N GLN A 518 22.26 -22.18 12.47
CA GLN A 518 23.64 -22.33 12.92
C GLN A 518 24.15 -23.76 12.72
N ARG A 519 23.33 -24.78 12.99
CA ARG A 519 23.64 -26.18 12.68
C ARG A 519 23.90 -26.38 11.18
N ALA A 520 23.01 -25.89 10.32
CA ALA A 520 23.17 -26.02 8.88
C ALA A 520 24.46 -25.35 8.38
N PHE A 521 24.79 -24.17 8.92
CA PHE A 521 25.99 -23.42 8.56
C PHE A 521 27.28 -24.17 8.95
N GLU A 522 27.38 -24.65 10.19
CA GLU A 522 28.57 -25.38 10.64
C GLU A 522 28.71 -26.73 9.95
N MET A 523 27.61 -27.47 9.74
CA MET A 523 27.62 -28.71 8.97
C MET A 523 28.10 -28.47 7.53
N GLN A 524 27.68 -27.38 6.89
CA GLN A 524 28.13 -27.02 5.54
C GLN A 524 29.61 -26.64 5.49
N ARG A 525 30.15 -26.05 6.56
CA ARG A 525 31.59 -25.77 6.68
C ARG A 525 32.42 -27.04 6.78
N PHE A 526 31.98 -28.02 7.57
CA PHE A 526 32.63 -29.34 7.63
C PHE A 526 32.58 -30.07 6.29
N LEU A 527 31.42 -30.06 5.61
CA LEU A 527 31.28 -30.68 4.29
C LEU A 527 32.19 -30.04 3.24
N ARG A 528 32.31 -28.70 3.23
CA ARG A 528 33.23 -27.98 2.33
C ARG A 528 34.71 -28.21 2.66
N ALA A 529 35.03 -28.53 3.91
CA ALA A 529 36.38 -28.92 4.33
C ALA A 529 36.71 -30.40 4.01
N GLY A 530 35.79 -31.12 3.35
CA GLY A 530 36.00 -32.49 2.87
C GLY A 530 35.58 -33.59 3.84
N PHE A 531 34.94 -33.26 4.97
CA PHE A 531 34.37 -34.27 5.87
C PHE A 531 33.07 -34.83 5.29
N ASN A 532 32.77 -36.11 5.54
CA ASN A 532 31.49 -36.71 5.15
C ASN A 532 30.35 -36.29 6.12
N LEU A 533 29.11 -36.57 5.76
CA LEU A 533 27.92 -36.16 6.53
C LEU A 533 27.92 -36.68 7.98
N GLU A 534 28.32 -37.93 8.19
CA GLU A 534 28.34 -38.54 9.53
C GLU A 534 29.46 -37.99 10.42
N GLU A 535 30.62 -37.67 9.85
CA GLU A 535 31.73 -37.04 10.56
C GLU A 535 31.44 -35.57 10.87
N ALA A 536 30.82 -34.83 9.94
CA ALA A 536 30.40 -33.44 10.13
C ALA A 536 29.39 -33.31 11.28
N GLU A 537 28.44 -34.26 11.39
CA GLU A 537 27.45 -34.32 12.46
C GLU A 537 28.12 -34.58 13.83
N LYS A 538 29.05 -35.54 13.90
CA LYS A 538 29.81 -35.82 15.13
C LYS A 538 30.66 -34.64 15.58
N LYS A 539 31.30 -33.93 14.64
CA LYS A 539 32.13 -32.75 14.95
C LYS A 539 31.31 -31.53 15.38
N PHE A 540 30.14 -31.32 14.77
CA PHE A 540 29.19 -30.30 15.23
C PHE A 540 28.67 -30.62 16.64
N GLN A 541 28.30 -31.86 16.92
CA GLN A 541 27.85 -32.28 18.26
C GLN A 541 28.97 -32.19 19.32
N ALA A 542 30.23 -32.35 18.91
CA ALA A 542 31.39 -32.14 19.77
C ALA A 542 31.73 -30.65 20.01
N GLY A 543 31.03 -29.72 19.35
CA GLY A 543 31.26 -28.27 19.47
C GLY A 543 32.52 -27.78 18.77
N GLU A 544 33.08 -28.57 17.84
CA GLU A 544 34.24 -28.15 17.05
C GLU A 544 33.83 -27.05 16.06
N ILE A 545 34.65 -26.03 15.90
CA ILE A 545 34.45 -24.94 14.94
C ILE A 545 35.71 -24.83 14.09
N LEU A 546 35.56 -24.92 12.76
CA LEU A 546 36.70 -24.77 11.86
C LEU A 546 37.24 -23.33 11.91
N PRO A 547 38.56 -23.12 11.78
CA PRO A 547 39.12 -21.77 11.66
C PRO A 547 38.66 -21.09 10.34
N PRO A 548 38.54 -19.76 10.32
CA PRO A 548 38.14 -19.02 9.12
C PRO A 548 39.19 -19.14 8.00
N THR A 549 38.75 -19.43 6.78
CA THR A 549 39.62 -19.63 5.60
C THR A 549 40.25 -18.31 5.15
N ALA A 550 41.43 -18.34 4.51
CA ALA A 550 42.16 -17.15 4.07
C ALA A 550 41.34 -16.17 3.20
N ALA A 551 40.35 -16.65 2.43
CA ALA A 551 39.42 -15.82 1.65
C ALA A 551 38.46 -14.94 2.50
N SER A 552 38.39 -15.17 3.82
CA SER A 552 37.56 -14.39 4.76
C SER A 552 38.35 -13.35 5.56
N ARG A 553 39.68 -13.24 5.37
CA ARG A 553 40.50 -12.19 5.98
C ARG A 553 40.47 -10.93 5.12
N ARG A 554 39.85 -9.86 5.63
CA ARG A 554 39.92 -8.51 5.06
C ARG A 554 41.37 -8.00 5.05
N PRO A 555 41.81 -7.24 4.03
CA PRO A 555 42.96 -6.34 4.17
C PRO A 555 42.66 -5.27 5.22
N GLU A 556 43.64 -4.90 6.04
CA GLU A 556 43.49 -3.83 7.02
C GLU A 556 43.14 -2.49 6.33
N PRO A 557 42.27 -1.67 6.94
CA PRO A 557 41.92 -0.37 6.38
C PRO A 557 43.14 0.56 6.39
N ARG A 558 43.36 1.26 5.27
CA ARG A 558 44.35 2.36 5.23
C ARG A 558 43.94 3.46 6.21
N PRO A 559 44.92 4.14 6.84
CA PRO A 559 44.64 5.25 7.72
C PRO A 559 43.98 6.41 6.95
N PRO A 560 43.11 7.20 7.60
CA PRO A 560 42.38 8.29 6.96
C PRO A 560 43.34 9.40 6.52
N ALA A 561 43.19 9.85 5.27
CA ALA A 561 43.85 11.06 4.79
C ALA A 561 43.31 12.28 5.55
N ALA A 562 44.20 13.18 5.95
CA ALA A 562 43.87 14.41 6.65
C ALA A 562 42.92 15.28 5.81
N LEU A 563 41.88 15.80 6.46
CA LEU A 563 40.96 16.80 5.92
C LEU A 563 41.76 18.02 5.43
N ALA A 564 41.82 18.20 4.11
CA ALA A 564 42.21 19.47 3.53
C ALA A 564 41.05 20.46 3.73
N ALA A 565 41.38 21.69 4.16
CA ALA A 565 40.42 22.77 4.31
C ALA A 565 39.74 23.10 2.96
N PRO A 566 38.46 23.51 2.96
CA PRO A 566 37.76 23.88 1.74
C PRO A 566 38.46 25.07 1.07
N ALA A 567 38.62 24.98 -0.26
CA ALA A 567 39.16 26.06 -1.07
C ALA A 567 38.19 27.27 -1.07
N PRO A 568 38.70 28.51 -1.17
CA PRO A 568 37.85 29.70 -1.27
C PRO A 568 37.05 29.66 -2.59
N ALA A 569 35.78 30.09 -2.51
CA ALA A 569 34.86 30.15 -3.63
C ALA A 569 35.41 31.00 -4.79
N SER A 570 35.10 30.60 -6.01
CA SER A 570 35.52 31.30 -7.22
C SER A 570 34.68 32.57 -7.45
N PRO A 571 35.22 33.62 -8.10
CA PRO A 571 34.48 34.87 -8.36
C PRO A 571 33.23 34.71 -9.24
N ALA A 572 33.04 33.56 -9.90
CA ALA A 572 31.81 33.21 -10.61
C ALA A 572 30.72 32.69 -9.65
N GLU A 573 31.09 31.92 -8.63
CA GLU A 573 30.16 31.42 -7.60
C GLU A 573 29.68 32.56 -6.67
N GLU A 574 30.50 33.59 -6.44
CA GLU A 574 30.08 34.79 -5.69
C GLU A 574 29.06 35.64 -6.46
N ALA A 575 29.18 35.73 -7.79
CA ALA A 575 28.25 36.48 -8.64
C ALA A 575 26.89 35.77 -8.78
N GLU A 576 26.87 34.45 -8.97
CA GLU A 576 25.63 33.66 -9.00
C GLU A 576 24.90 33.70 -7.64
N ALA A 577 25.65 33.71 -6.54
CA ALA A 577 25.07 33.82 -5.19
C ALA A 577 24.48 35.21 -4.90
N GLU A 578 24.99 36.30 -5.50
CA GLU A 578 24.37 37.63 -5.37
C GLU A 578 23.10 37.77 -6.22
N ASP A 579 23.08 37.24 -7.45
CA ASP A 579 21.89 37.22 -8.31
C ASP A 579 20.76 36.38 -7.69
N GLU A 580 21.09 35.23 -7.09
CA GLU A 580 20.09 34.39 -6.43
C GLU A 580 19.49 35.11 -5.23
N LYS A 581 20.32 35.77 -4.41
CA LYS A 581 19.87 36.60 -3.28
C LYS A 581 18.97 37.75 -3.71
N GLU A 582 19.27 38.38 -4.84
CA GLU A 582 18.46 39.49 -5.35
C GLU A 582 17.07 39.01 -5.80
N LYS A 583 16.98 37.83 -6.43
CA LYS A 583 15.69 37.19 -6.78
C LYS A 583 14.86 36.85 -5.54
N ARG A 584 15.47 36.36 -4.46
CA ARG A 584 14.74 36.07 -3.21
C ARG A 584 14.18 37.33 -2.57
N ILE A 585 14.93 38.44 -2.61
CA ILE A 585 14.45 39.74 -2.10
C ILE A 585 13.25 40.22 -2.92
N GLU A 586 13.32 40.13 -4.26
CA GLU A 586 12.20 40.51 -5.13
C GLU A 586 10.96 39.63 -4.90
N ALA A 587 11.14 38.32 -4.67
CA ALA A 587 10.03 37.41 -4.37
C ALA A 587 9.29 37.78 -3.08
N VAL A 588 10.02 38.10 -2.00
CA VAL A 588 9.43 38.53 -0.72
C VAL A 588 8.73 39.89 -0.85
N VAL A 589 9.31 40.84 -1.59
CA VAL A 589 8.69 42.16 -1.86
C VAL A 589 7.41 42.00 -2.68
N ALA A 590 7.44 41.19 -3.74
CA ALA A 590 6.28 40.96 -4.60
C ALA A 590 5.12 40.31 -3.84
N PHE A 591 5.41 39.44 -2.87
CA PHE A 591 4.40 38.73 -2.10
C PHE A 591 3.83 39.54 -0.94
N THR A 592 4.66 40.28 -0.22
CA THR A 592 4.25 41.00 1.01
C THR A 592 3.89 42.47 0.77
N GLY A 593 4.32 43.05 -0.37
CA GLY A 593 4.18 44.47 -0.64
C GLY A 593 5.05 45.39 0.23
N ALA A 594 5.95 44.83 1.05
CA ALA A 594 6.83 45.58 1.95
C ALA A 594 8.03 46.20 1.21
N ASP A 595 8.61 47.25 1.81
CA ASP A 595 9.80 47.90 1.27
C ASP A 595 10.98 46.93 1.14
N ARG A 596 11.77 47.13 0.08
CA ARG A 596 12.91 46.26 -0.28
C ARG A 596 13.91 46.06 0.86
N GLU A 597 14.13 47.09 1.69
CA GLU A 597 15.03 46.99 2.85
C GLU A 597 14.47 46.12 3.97
N VAL A 598 13.14 46.10 4.15
CA VAL A 598 12.46 45.30 5.17
C VAL A 598 12.47 43.83 4.77
N ALA A 599 12.18 43.53 3.49
CA ALA A 599 12.28 42.19 2.93
C ALA A 599 13.70 41.62 3.02
N LYS A 600 14.73 42.44 2.73
CA LYS A 600 16.13 42.03 2.83
C LYS A 600 16.55 41.69 4.27
N ARG A 601 16.20 42.53 5.26
CA ARG A 601 16.49 42.23 6.68
C ARG A 601 15.78 40.97 7.16
N ALA A 602 14.53 40.76 6.74
CA ALA A 602 13.78 39.56 7.10
C ALA A 602 14.39 38.29 6.51
N LEU A 603 14.97 38.35 5.31
CA LEU A 603 15.72 37.25 4.71
C LEU A 603 17.06 37.01 5.41
N GLU A 604 17.82 38.06 5.73
CA GLU A 604 19.10 37.94 6.44
C GLU A 604 18.95 37.30 7.83
N GLU A 605 17.93 37.70 8.58
CA GLU A 605 17.66 37.15 9.92
C GLU A 605 17.15 35.70 9.90
N ASN A 606 16.59 35.24 8.78
CA ASN A 606 16.06 33.89 8.61
C ASN A 606 16.90 33.03 7.66
N GLN A 607 18.21 33.29 7.57
CA GLN A 607 19.15 32.50 6.78
C GLN A 607 18.75 32.34 5.30
N TRP A 608 18.13 33.36 4.71
CA TRP A 608 17.67 33.39 3.31
C TRP A 608 16.58 32.37 2.97
N ILE A 609 15.79 31.94 3.97
CA ILE A 609 14.60 31.11 3.79
C ILE A 609 13.38 32.01 3.55
N GLU A 610 12.81 31.96 2.34
CA GLU A 610 11.77 32.88 1.86
C GLU A 610 10.47 32.81 2.68
N GLU A 611 9.98 31.60 2.97
CA GLU A 611 8.71 31.40 3.69
C GLU A 611 8.73 32.00 5.10
N LEU A 612 9.87 31.88 5.79
CA LEU A 612 10.07 32.43 7.13
C LEU A 612 10.20 33.96 7.10
N ALA A 613 10.83 34.50 6.06
CA ALA A 613 10.92 35.94 5.86
C ALA A 613 9.56 36.57 5.55
N VAL A 614 8.76 35.95 4.68
CA VAL A 614 7.39 36.38 4.35
C VAL A 614 6.50 36.43 5.60
N ASN A 615 6.47 35.35 6.38
CA ASN A 615 5.64 35.29 7.58
C ASN A 615 6.02 36.38 8.59
N LYS A 616 7.32 36.62 8.78
CA LYS A 616 7.81 37.66 9.69
C LYS A 616 7.46 39.08 9.24
N VAL A 617 7.51 39.35 7.94
CA VAL A 617 7.10 40.66 7.39
C VAL A 617 5.61 40.87 7.54
N LEU A 618 4.78 39.85 7.28
CA LEU A 618 3.33 39.91 7.47
C LEU A 618 2.94 40.07 8.96
N ASP A 619 3.60 39.33 9.87
CA ASP A 619 3.40 39.45 11.31
C ASP A 619 3.75 40.86 11.84
N SER A 620 4.71 41.55 11.19
CA SER A 620 5.08 42.92 11.54
C SER A 620 4.10 43.98 11.01
N LEU A 621 3.39 43.67 9.93
CA LEU A 621 2.34 44.53 9.34
C LEU A 621 1.01 44.43 10.12
N ASP A 622 0.73 43.27 10.72
CA ASP A 622 -0.45 43.06 11.58
C ASP A 622 -0.35 43.73 12.96
N GLN A 623 0.85 44.19 13.35
CA GLN A 623 1.09 44.89 14.63
C GLN A 623 1.19 46.43 14.49
N SER A 624 1.10 46.97 13.27
CA SER A 624 1.26 48.40 12.95
C SER A 624 -0.02 49.15 12.67
#